data_AF-A4X2F6-F1
#
_entry.id   AF-A4X2F6-F1
#
_cell.length_a   1.000
_cell.length_b   1.000
_cell.length_c   1.000
_cell.angle_alpha   90.00
_cell.angle_beta   90.00
_cell.angle_gamma   90.00
#
_symmetry.space_group_name_H-M   'P 1'
#
loop_
_entity.id
_entity.type
_entity.pdbx_description
1 polymer ?
#
loop_
_entity_poly.entity_id
_entity_poly.type
_entity_poly.pdbx_seq_one_letter_code
_entity_poly.pdbx_strand_id
1 'polypeptide(L)'
;MSRFSEDELHTVVSRYEATRAQALTERDEQLRAFHAAGWRPVDLQRVTGYSRETVRQALRPEVRRATNLSRRRTPPRPPVDYRPYGDRKPYVTAETLAALHGPTKGTVTLPRHLDWSGHAEYDLNRPARLASMYKVVLTEASAVEDLHTWLNADLLRRLWPTLWLPPQLRQRWEDAFPELAATRSNAA
;
A
#
# COMPACT_ATOMS: atom_id res chain seq x y z
N MET A 1 -21.07 -9.87 -29.78
CA MET A 1 -21.61 -10.99 -28.97
C MET A 1 -20.46 -11.54 -28.16
N SER A 2 -20.42 -11.27 -26.84
CA SER A 2 -19.29 -11.65 -25.98
C SER A 2 -19.16 -13.18 -25.95
N ARG A 3 -17.99 -13.69 -26.32
CA ARG A 3 -17.69 -15.13 -26.44
C ARG A 3 -17.49 -15.82 -25.08
N PHE A 4 -17.61 -15.07 -23.99
CA PHE A 4 -17.41 -15.55 -22.62
C PHE A 4 -18.42 -14.89 -21.67
N SER A 5 -19.11 -15.71 -20.89
CA SER A 5 -20.03 -15.34 -19.82
C SER A 5 -19.35 -15.42 -18.44
N GLU A 6 -19.83 -14.63 -17.49
CA GLU A 6 -19.41 -14.70 -16.09
C GLU A 6 -19.69 -16.10 -15.49
N ASP A 7 -20.78 -16.75 -15.90
CA ASP A 7 -21.14 -18.11 -15.46
C ASP A 7 -20.15 -19.19 -15.98
N GLU A 8 -19.68 -19.02 -17.21
CA GLU A 8 -18.63 -19.88 -17.79
C GLU A 8 -17.31 -19.73 -17.03
N LEU A 9 -16.95 -18.50 -16.64
CA LEU A 9 -15.76 -18.24 -15.84
C LEU A 9 -15.87 -18.84 -14.43
N HIS A 10 -17.02 -18.71 -13.77
CA HIS A 10 -17.26 -19.36 -12.47
C HIS A 10 -17.16 -20.88 -12.55
N THR A 11 -17.65 -21.47 -13.65
CA THR A 11 -17.55 -22.91 -13.90
C THR A 11 -16.09 -23.36 -14.06
N VAL A 12 -15.28 -22.61 -14.82
CA VAL A 12 -13.84 -22.88 -14.98
C VAL A 12 -13.11 -22.79 -13.64
N VAL A 13 -13.36 -21.74 -12.86
CA VAL A 13 -12.77 -21.54 -11.53
C VAL A 13 -13.15 -22.70 -10.60
N SER A 14 -14.44 -23.04 -10.55
CA SER A 14 -14.96 -24.13 -9.69
C SER A 14 -14.32 -25.47 -10.03
N ARG A 15 -14.19 -25.79 -11.32
CA ARG A 15 -13.52 -27.01 -11.77
C ARG A 15 -12.05 -27.05 -11.34
N TYR A 16 -11.33 -25.95 -11.56
CA TYR A 16 -9.92 -25.86 -11.17
C TYR A 16 -9.73 -26.00 -9.65
N GLU A 17 -10.57 -25.32 -8.86
CA GLU A 17 -10.52 -25.42 -7.39
C GLU A 17 -10.81 -26.84 -6.91
N ALA A 18 -11.80 -27.52 -7.50
CA ALA A 18 -12.13 -28.90 -7.17
C ALA A 18 -10.96 -29.86 -7.48
N THR A 19 -10.38 -29.77 -8.68
CA THR A 19 -9.22 -30.59 -9.07
C THR A 19 -8.03 -30.33 -8.15
N ARG A 20 -7.76 -29.07 -7.84
CA ARG A 20 -6.67 -28.69 -6.92
C ARG A 20 -6.90 -29.24 -5.51
N ALA A 21 -8.14 -29.17 -5.00
CA ALA A 21 -8.48 -29.68 -3.67
C ALA A 21 -8.32 -31.21 -3.59
N GLN A 22 -8.74 -31.93 -4.63
CA GLN A 22 -8.57 -33.38 -4.72
C GLN A 22 -7.09 -33.77 -4.75
N ALA A 23 -6.29 -33.15 -5.62
CA ALA A 23 -4.86 -33.43 -5.74
C ALA A 23 -4.09 -33.15 -4.44
N LEU A 24 -4.46 -32.08 -3.70
CA LEU A 24 -3.87 -31.79 -2.39
C LEU A 24 -4.23 -32.85 -1.34
N THR A 25 -5.46 -33.38 -1.39
CA THR A 25 -5.94 -34.42 -0.47
C THR A 25 -5.20 -35.73 -0.69
N GLU A 26 -5.08 -36.15 -1.96
CA GLU A 26 -4.35 -37.36 -2.34
C GLU A 26 -2.87 -37.27 -1.94
N ARG A 27 -2.21 -36.15 -2.23
CA ARG A 27 -0.82 -35.91 -1.81
C ARG A 27 -0.65 -36.02 -0.30
N ASP A 28 -1.54 -35.39 0.47
CA ASP A 28 -1.44 -35.40 1.93
C ASP A 28 -1.69 -36.81 2.51
N GLU A 29 -2.55 -37.60 1.88
CA GLU A 29 -2.76 -39.01 2.22
C GLU A 29 -1.52 -39.84 1.95
N GLN A 30 -0.89 -39.69 0.78
CA GLN A 30 0.36 -40.39 0.44
C GLN A 30 1.48 -40.02 1.42
N LEU A 31 1.67 -38.73 1.72
CA LEU A 31 2.69 -38.29 2.69
C LEU A 31 2.45 -38.89 4.09
N ARG A 32 1.19 -39.01 4.51
CA ARG A 32 0.82 -39.68 5.78
C ARG A 32 1.08 -41.18 5.73
N ALA A 33 0.79 -41.84 4.61
CA ALA A 33 1.07 -43.26 4.43
C ALA A 33 2.57 -43.57 4.52
N PHE A 34 3.42 -42.78 3.84
CA PHE A 34 4.87 -42.92 3.95
C PHE A 34 5.37 -42.66 5.38
N HIS A 35 4.82 -41.64 6.06
CA HIS A 35 5.17 -41.39 7.46
C HIS A 35 4.75 -42.53 8.39
N ALA A 36 3.57 -43.12 8.18
CA ALA A 36 3.11 -44.31 8.92
C ALA A 36 3.99 -45.54 8.65
N ALA A 37 4.59 -45.63 7.45
CA ALA A 37 5.59 -46.65 7.11
C ALA A 37 6.99 -46.38 7.69
N GLY A 38 7.14 -45.38 8.57
CA GLY A 38 8.39 -45.10 9.30
C GLY A 38 9.26 -44.01 8.69
N TRP A 39 8.83 -43.36 7.61
CA TRP A 39 9.59 -42.24 7.03
C TRP A 39 9.52 -41.01 7.92
N ARG A 40 10.68 -40.40 8.21
CA ARG A 40 10.69 -39.18 9.03
C ARG A 40 10.31 -37.97 8.17
N PRO A 41 9.75 -36.91 8.75
CA PRO A 41 9.39 -35.69 8.02
C PRO A 41 10.55 -35.06 7.23
N VAL A 42 11.80 -35.21 7.71
CA VAL A 42 13.00 -34.73 7.02
C VAL A 42 13.30 -35.52 5.75
N ASP A 43 12.99 -36.81 5.72
CA ASP A 43 13.21 -37.68 4.56
C ASP A 43 12.17 -37.35 3.47
N LEU A 44 10.92 -37.10 3.87
CA LEU A 44 9.86 -36.61 2.97
C LEU A 44 10.22 -35.26 2.34
N GLN A 45 10.71 -34.31 3.14
CA GLN A 45 11.16 -33.01 2.64
C GLN A 45 12.27 -33.15 1.60
N ARG A 46 13.28 -33.99 1.88
CA ARG A 46 14.43 -34.18 0.98
C ARG A 46 14.02 -34.78 -0.37
N VAL A 47 13.12 -35.77 -0.36
CA VAL A 47 12.72 -36.50 -1.58
C VAL A 47 11.70 -35.71 -2.41
N THR A 48 10.75 -35.05 -1.77
CA THR A 48 9.66 -34.34 -2.48
C THR A 48 10.01 -32.90 -2.85
N GLY A 49 11.04 -32.32 -2.23
CA GLY A 49 11.37 -30.90 -2.35
C GLY A 49 10.34 -29.97 -1.67
N TYR A 50 9.36 -30.51 -0.96
CA TYR A 50 8.34 -29.70 -0.30
C TYR A 50 8.91 -28.93 0.90
N SER A 51 8.33 -27.77 1.16
CA SER A 51 8.70 -26.99 2.35
C SER A 51 8.39 -27.76 3.63
N ARG A 52 9.15 -27.48 4.69
CA ARG A 52 8.91 -28.05 6.02
C ARG A 52 7.49 -27.81 6.52
N GLU A 53 6.93 -26.63 6.23
CA GLU A 53 5.54 -26.30 6.59
C GLU A 53 4.53 -27.11 5.76
N THR A 54 4.81 -27.36 4.48
CA THR A 54 3.98 -28.22 3.63
C THR A 54 3.92 -29.65 4.15
N VAL A 55 5.06 -30.23 4.53
CA VAL A 55 5.13 -31.58 5.11
C VAL A 55 4.42 -31.60 6.47
N ARG A 56 4.68 -30.60 7.34
CA ARG A 56 4.01 -30.48 8.64
C ARG A 56 2.49 -30.45 8.51
N GLN A 57 1.96 -29.65 7.58
CA GLN A 57 0.52 -29.54 7.35
C GLN A 57 -0.11 -30.78 6.74
N ALA A 58 0.61 -31.51 5.89
CA ALA A 58 0.14 -32.76 5.30
C ALA A 58 0.04 -33.87 6.36
N LEU A 59 1.02 -33.95 7.27
CA LEU A 59 1.04 -34.94 8.35
C LEU A 59 0.06 -34.62 9.49
N ARG A 60 -0.29 -33.34 9.66
CA ARG A 60 -1.17 -32.84 10.71
C ARG A 60 -2.33 -32.05 10.12
N PRO A 61 -3.38 -32.73 9.61
CA PRO A 61 -4.52 -32.07 8.98
C PRO A 61 -5.23 -31.08 9.92
N GLU A 62 -5.20 -31.33 11.24
CA GLU A 62 -5.67 -30.41 12.27
C GLU A 62 -4.91 -29.08 12.31
N VAL A 63 -3.59 -29.08 12.08
CA VAL A 63 -2.77 -27.86 12.00
C VAL A 63 -3.15 -27.06 10.77
N ARG A 64 -3.37 -27.73 9.63
CA ARG A 64 -3.83 -27.09 8.39
C ARG A 64 -5.23 -26.50 8.55
N ARG A 65 -6.17 -27.25 9.15
CA ARG A 65 -7.53 -26.78 9.44
C ARG A 65 -7.52 -25.58 10.39
N ALA A 66 -6.75 -25.64 11.48
CA ALA A 66 -6.60 -24.53 12.42
C ALA A 66 -5.99 -23.28 11.76
N THR A 67 -4.99 -23.46 10.90
CA THR A 67 -4.36 -22.37 10.14
C THR A 67 -5.33 -21.75 9.14
N ASN A 68 -6.09 -22.57 8.40
CA ASN A 68 -7.09 -22.09 7.44
C ASN A 68 -8.27 -21.39 8.14
N LEU A 69 -8.73 -21.91 9.28
CA LEU A 69 -9.74 -21.24 10.12
C LEU A 69 -9.22 -19.90 10.66
N SER A 70 -7.95 -19.84 11.07
CA SER A 70 -7.31 -18.61 11.53
C SER A 70 -7.14 -17.58 10.41
N ARG A 71 -6.88 -18.02 9.17
CA ARG A 71 -6.81 -17.15 7.99
C ARG A 71 -8.18 -16.68 7.50
N ARG A 72 -9.22 -17.51 7.65
CA ARG A 72 -10.60 -17.18 7.29
C ARG A 72 -11.32 -16.34 8.34
N ARG A 73 -10.78 -16.25 9.56
CA ARG A 73 -11.24 -15.23 10.51
C ARG A 73 -11.00 -13.87 9.88
N THR A 74 -12.06 -13.07 9.83
CA THR A 74 -12.00 -11.64 9.51
C THR A 74 -10.76 -11.06 10.19
N PRO A 75 -9.90 -10.33 9.46
CA PRO A 75 -8.75 -9.69 10.08
C PRO A 75 -9.24 -8.97 11.34
N PRO A 76 -8.52 -9.08 12.46
CA PRO A 76 -8.97 -8.52 13.72
C PRO A 76 -9.39 -7.07 13.46
N ARG A 77 -10.65 -6.76 13.73
CA ARG A 77 -11.11 -5.37 13.60
C ARG A 77 -10.22 -4.54 14.51
N PRO A 78 -9.66 -3.43 14.00
CA PRO A 78 -8.89 -2.56 14.85
C PRO A 78 -9.77 -2.08 16.02
N PRO A 79 -9.18 -1.76 17.19
CA PRO A 79 -9.90 -1.22 18.33
C PRO A 79 -10.85 -0.08 17.93
N VAL A 80 -11.94 0.11 18.67
CA VAL A 80 -12.93 1.18 18.38
C VAL A 80 -12.32 2.59 18.34
N ASP A 81 -11.21 2.80 19.06
CA ASP A 81 -10.45 4.07 19.07
C ASP A 81 -9.24 4.05 18.13
N TYR A 82 -9.09 3.01 17.30
CA TYR A 82 -7.98 2.96 16.35
C TYR A 82 -8.15 4.02 15.27
N ARG A 83 -7.37 5.07 15.40
CA ARG A 83 -7.10 6.00 14.30
C ARG A 83 -5.95 5.44 13.48
N PRO A 84 -6.13 5.18 12.18
CA PRO A 84 -5.02 4.90 11.26
C PRO A 84 -3.92 5.93 11.43
N TYR A 85 -2.67 5.55 11.19
CA TYR A 85 -1.53 6.47 11.34
C TYR A 85 -1.75 7.80 10.58
N GLY A 86 -2.38 7.74 9.41
CA GLY A 86 -2.75 8.92 8.60
C GLY A 86 -3.74 9.89 9.27
N ASP A 87 -4.61 9.40 10.16
CA ASP A 87 -5.62 10.18 10.92
C ASP A 87 -5.05 10.88 12.16
N ARG A 88 -3.84 10.53 12.56
CA ARG A 88 -3.23 11.08 13.78
C ARG A 88 -2.46 12.37 13.52
N LYS A 89 -2.05 12.61 12.28
CA LYS A 89 -1.21 13.75 11.93
C LYS A 89 -2.09 14.97 11.61
N PRO A 90 -2.02 16.06 12.39
CA PRO A 90 -2.67 17.30 12.00
C PRO A 90 -1.93 17.90 10.81
N TYR A 91 -2.58 17.94 9.65
CA TYR A 91 -2.05 18.64 8.49
C TYR A 91 -2.34 20.14 8.61
N VAL A 92 -1.35 20.98 8.36
CA VAL A 92 -1.56 22.43 8.25
C VAL A 92 -1.92 22.80 6.81
N THR A 93 -2.68 23.88 6.67
CA THR A 93 -3.05 24.50 5.40
C THR A 93 -2.59 25.96 5.45
N ALA A 94 -2.25 26.53 4.30
CA ALA A 94 -2.00 27.96 4.21
C ALA A 94 -3.32 28.75 4.43
N GLU A 95 -3.21 30.03 4.74
CA GLU A 95 -4.38 30.91 4.83
C GLU A 95 -4.92 31.24 3.44
N THR A 96 -4.02 31.48 2.49
CA THR A 96 -4.35 31.71 1.08
C THR A 96 -3.29 31.06 0.20
N LEU A 97 -3.66 30.64 -1.01
CA LEU A 97 -2.68 30.18 -1.99
C LEU A 97 -1.75 31.31 -2.45
N ALA A 98 -2.22 32.56 -2.44
CA ALA A 98 -1.41 33.71 -2.82
C ALA A 98 -0.21 33.94 -1.88
N ALA A 99 -0.28 33.50 -0.62
CA ALA A 99 0.82 33.60 0.34
C ALA A 99 1.98 32.60 0.08
N LEU A 100 1.81 31.69 -0.88
CA LEU A 100 2.81 30.69 -1.26
C LEU A 100 3.83 31.29 -2.23
N HIS A 101 4.96 31.74 -1.68
CA HIS A 101 6.03 32.45 -2.42
C HIS A 101 7.34 31.66 -2.52
N GLY A 102 7.29 30.37 -2.28
CA GLY A 102 8.47 29.51 -2.25
C GLY A 102 9.27 29.44 -3.57
N PRO A 103 10.47 28.87 -3.51
CA PRO A 103 11.40 28.83 -4.63
C PRO A 103 10.82 28.02 -5.79
N THR A 104 11.04 28.52 -7.01
CA THR A 104 10.49 27.91 -8.24
C THR A 104 11.53 27.23 -9.12
N LYS A 105 12.82 27.53 -8.92
CA LYS A 105 13.96 27.05 -9.73
C LYS A 105 15.20 26.94 -8.86
N GLY A 106 16.21 26.24 -9.38
CA GLY A 106 17.49 26.06 -8.70
C GLY A 106 17.50 24.87 -7.75
N THR A 107 18.53 24.80 -6.91
CA THR A 107 18.68 23.73 -5.92
C THR A 107 18.45 24.29 -4.53
N VAL A 108 17.62 23.62 -3.73
CA VAL A 108 17.27 24.05 -2.37
C VAL A 108 17.50 22.93 -1.38
N THR A 109 17.84 23.28 -0.14
CA THR A 109 17.99 22.31 0.93
C THR A 109 16.89 22.51 1.96
N LEU A 110 16.06 21.48 2.17
CA LEU A 110 15.02 21.53 3.19
C LEU A 110 15.63 21.43 4.59
N PRO A 111 15.07 22.15 5.58
CA PRO A 111 15.46 22.03 6.97
C PRO A 111 15.11 20.64 7.52
N ARG A 112 15.86 20.21 8.54
CA ARG A 112 15.80 18.86 9.10
C ARG A 112 14.41 18.45 9.60
N HIS A 113 13.59 19.39 10.05
CA HIS A 113 12.23 19.08 10.52
C HIS A 113 11.27 18.73 9.36
N LEU A 114 11.55 19.20 8.14
CA LEU A 114 10.81 18.81 6.94
C LEU A 114 11.38 17.55 6.30
N ASP A 115 12.71 17.40 6.29
CA ASP A 115 13.37 16.20 5.77
C ASP A 115 14.50 15.73 6.69
N TRP A 116 14.24 14.64 7.42
CA TRP A 116 15.21 14.00 8.32
C TRP A 116 16.05 12.92 7.64
N SER A 117 15.90 12.68 6.33
CA SER A 117 16.56 11.57 5.60
C SER A 117 18.07 11.74 5.43
N GLY A 118 18.61 12.92 5.69
CA GLY A 118 20.03 13.24 5.50
C GLY A 118 20.41 13.61 4.06
N HIS A 119 19.47 13.54 3.10
CA HIS A 119 19.65 13.95 1.71
C HIS A 119 18.56 14.96 1.26
N ALA A 120 18.43 16.04 2.02
CA ALA A 120 17.38 17.05 1.89
C ALA A 120 17.60 18.07 0.75
N GLU A 121 18.46 17.79 -0.22
CA GLU A 121 18.76 18.68 -1.35
C GLU A 121 17.85 18.38 -2.54
N TYR A 122 17.09 19.36 -3.02
CA TYR A 122 16.14 19.21 -4.12
C TYR A 122 16.47 20.16 -5.27
N ASP A 123 16.73 19.59 -6.44
CA ASP A 123 16.85 20.32 -7.70
C ASP A 123 15.47 20.55 -8.32
N LEU A 124 14.99 21.79 -8.22
CA LEU A 124 13.66 22.21 -8.67
C LEU A 124 13.53 22.24 -10.19
N ASN A 125 14.63 22.17 -10.93
CA ASN A 125 14.60 22.07 -12.39
C ASN A 125 14.22 20.66 -12.86
N ARG A 126 14.28 19.66 -11.97
CA ARG A 126 13.87 18.28 -12.25
C ARG A 126 12.43 18.06 -11.78
N PRO A 127 11.45 17.82 -12.67
CA PRO A 127 10.03 17.70 -12.29
C PRO A 127 9.76 16.65 -11.21
N ALA A 128 10.42 15.49 -11.26
CA ALA A 128 10.27 14.45 -10.25
C ALA A 128 10.82 14.86 -8.88
N ARG A 129 11.92 15.63 -8.83
CA ARG A 129 12.51 16.12 -7.58
C ARG A 129 11.65 17.24 -7.00
N LEU A 130 11.15 18.15 -7.84
CA LEU A 130 10.20 19.19 -7.45
C LEU A 130 8.92 18.57 -6.84
N ALA A 131 8.30 17.61 -7.52
CA ALA A 131 7.11 16.91 -7.01
C ALA A 131 7.39 16.19 -5.68
N SER A 132 8.58 15.58 -5.55
CA SER A 132 9.00 14.93 -4.30
C SER A 132 9.15 15.94 -3.16
N MET A 133 9.76 17.10 -3.41
CA MET A 133 9.90 18.17 -2.42
C MET A 133 8.53 18.66 -1.96
N TYR A 134 7.62 18.94 -2.90
CA TYR A 134 6.27 19.42 -2.60
C TYR A 134 5.50 18.41 -1.75
N LYS A 135 5.61 17.11 -2.08
CA LYS A 135 5.01 16.05 -1.27
C LYS A 135 5.56 16.05 0.15
N VAL A 136 6.89 16.16 0.31
CA VAL A 136 7.54 16.18 1.63
C VAL A 136 7.06 17.38 2.44
N VAL A 137 7.13 18.59 1.87
CA VAL A 137 6.68 19.81 2.55
C VAL A 137 5.21 19.73 2.95
N LEU A 138 4.31 19.32 2.04
CA LEU A 138 2.88 19.20 2.34
C LEU A 138 2.59 18.15 3.43
N THR A 139 3.41 17.10 3.51
CA THR A 139 3.21 16.01 4.48
C THR A 139 3.83 16.36 5.83
N GLU A 140 5.00 16.99 5.85
CA GLU A 140 5.85 17.17 7.03
C GLU A 140 5.77 18.57 7.66
N ALA A 141 5.28 19.57 6.94
CA ALA A 141 5.10 20.91 7.52
C ALA A 141 4.20 20.84 8.76
N SER A 142 4.69 21.42 9.85
CA SER A 142 3.93 21.62 11.10
C SER A 142 3.55 23.08 11.32
N ALA A 143 4.16 24.01 10.58
CA ALA A 143 3.88 25.44 10.63
C ALA A 143 3.45 25.97 9.26
N VAL A 144 2.58 26.98 9.26
CA VAL A 144 2.12 27.65 8.04
C VAL A 144 3.30 28.33 7.32
N GLU A 145 4.26 28.85 8.07
CA GLU A 145 5.46 29.49 7.53
C GLU A 145 6.33 28.55 6.68
N ASP A 146 6.36 27.25 7.00
CA ASP A 146 7.04 26.26 6.16
C ASP A 146 6.36 26.17 4.79
N LEU A 147 5.03 26.24 4.75
CA LEU A 147 4.27 26.24 3.49
C LEU A 147 4.58 27.50 2.68
N HIS A 148 4.54 28.68 3.32
CA HIS A 148 4.83 29.96 2.69
C HIS A 148 6.25 30.01 2.10
N THR A 149 7.22 29.45 2.83
CA THR A 149 8.64 29.47 2.47
C THR A 149 8.97 28.49 1.35
N TRP A 150 8.34 27.31 1.33
CA TRP A 150 8.78 26.22 0.46
C TRP A 150 7.85 25.91 -0.70
N LEU A 151 6.59 26.38 -0.67
CA LEU A 151 5.64 26.14 -1.75
C LEU A 151 5.38 27.43 -2.54
N ASN A 152 5.26 27.28 -3.84
CA ASN A 152 4.77 28.31 -4.75
C ASN A 152 3.37 27.94 -5.28
N ALA A 153 2.45 28.91 -5.29
CA ALA A 153 1.05 28.74 -5.68
C ALA A 153 0.85 28.12 -7.07
N ASP A 154 1.50 28.68 -8.09
CA ASP A 154 1.31 28.24 -9.48
C ASP A 154 1.91 26.87 -9.73
N LEU A 155 3.06 26.58 -9.13
CA LEU A 155 3.64 25.24 -9.17
C LEU A 155 2.79 24.24 -8.41
N LEU A 156 2.21 24.61 -7.27
CA LEU A 156 1.32 23.74 -6.52
C LEU A 156 0.11 23.34 -7.36
N ARG A 157 -0.58 24.32 -7.98
CA ARG A 157 -1.71 24.07 -8.88
C ARG A 157 -1.35 23.12 -10.03
N ARG A 158 -0.18 23.32 -10.65
CA ARG A 158 0.29 22.47 -11.76
C ARG A 158 0.60 21.04 -11.31
N LEU A 159 1.20 20.88 -10.13
CA LEU A 159 1.64 19.58 -9.64
C LEU A 159 0.51 18.80 -8.96
N TRP A 160 -0.46 19.49 -8.35
CA TRP A 160 -1.55 18.92 -7.57
C TRP A 160 -2.17 17.64 -8.14
N PRO A 161 -2.58 17.57 -9.43
CA PRO A 161 -3.18 16.36 -10.00
C PRO A 161 -2.22 15.17 -10.04
N THR A 162 -0.91 15.41 -10.14
CA THR A 162 0.13 14.38 -10.28
C THR A 162 0.73 13.92 -8.96
N LEU A 163 0.57 14.71 -7.89
CA LEU A 163 1.11 14.36 -6.58
C LEU A 163 0.38 13.13 -6.02
N TRP A 164 1.10 12.24 -5.34
CA TRP A 164 0.49 11.19 -4.53
C TRP A 164 0.52 11.63 -3.06
N LEU A 165 -0.65 11.98 -2.53
CA LEU A 165 -0.81 12.55 -1.19
C LEU A 165 -1.70 11.64 -0.33
N PRO A 166 -1.49 11.60 1.00
CA PRO A 166 -2.45 10.99 1.92
C PRO A 166 -3.87 11.53 1.67
N PRO A 167 -4.91 10.67 1.65
CA PRO A 167 -6.27 11.09 1.30
C PRO A 167 -6.80 12.26 2.12
N GLN A 168 -6.52 12.29 3.43
CA GLN A 168 -6.95 13.34 4.33
C GLN A 168 -6.23 14.67 4.10
N LEU A 169 -4.92 14.63 3.84
CA LEU A 169 -4.15 15.82 3.49
C LEU A 169 -4.72 16.43 2.21
N ARG A 170 -4.98 15.59 1.20
CA ARG A 170 -5.59 16.03 -0.05
C ARG A 170 -6.94 16.67 0.18
N GLN A 171 -7.83 15.97 0.86
CA GLN A 171 -9.19 16.45 1.13
C GLN A 171 -9.17 17.79 1.87
N ARG A 172 -8.36 17.91 2.94
CA ARG A 172 -8.26 19.15 3.71
C ARG A 172 -7.79 20.33 2.86
N TRP A 173 -6.83 20.13 1.96
CA TRP A 173 -6.35 21.18 1.06
C TRP A 173 -7.36 21.51 -0.03
N GLU A 174 -8.10 20.54 -0.56
CA GLU A 174 -9.15 20.76 -1.55
C GLU A 174 -10.38 21.47 -0.94
N ASP A 175 -10.73 21.15 0.31
CA ASP A 175 -11.78 21.84 1.08
C ASP A 175 -11.40 23.30 1.38
N ALA A 176 -10.12 23.55 1.68
CA ALA A 176 -9.60 24.91 1.90
C ALA A 176 -9.44 25.69 0.59
N PHE A 177 -9.10 25.01 -0.51
CA PHE A 177 -8.79 25.62 -1.81
C PHE A 177 -9.50 24.89 -2.96
N PRO A 178 -10.76 25.27 -3.26
CA PRO A 178 -11.55 24.64 -4.33
C PRO A 178 -10.89 24.66 -5.71
N GLU A 179 -10.03 25.64 -5.97
CA GLU A 179 -9.25 25.73 -7.22
C GLU A 179 -8.28 24.56 -7.41
N LEU A 180 -7.76 23.94 -6.34
CA LEU A 180 -6.92 22.75 -6.44
C LEU A 180 -7.75 21.54 -6.88
N ALA A 181 -8.96 21.38 -6.36
CA ALA A 181 -9.89 20.34 -6.82
C ALA A 181 -10.24 20.50 -8.30
N ALA A 182 -10.44 21.75 -8.76
CA ALA A 182 -10.73 22.05 -10.17
C ALA A 182 -9.59 21.66 -11.12
N THR A 183 -8.32 21.83 -10.72
CA THR A 183 -7.17 21.41 -11.54
C THR A 183 -7.14 19.90 -11.82
N ARG A 184 -7.67 19.09 -10.90
CA ARG A 184 -7.75 17.64 -11.05
C ARG A 184 -8.82 17.23 -12.06
N SER A 185 -9.99 17.87 -12.01
CA SER A 185 -11.08 17.60 -12.95
C SER A 185 -10.70 17.88 -14.40
N ASN A 186 -9.77 18.82 -14.64
CA ASN A 186 -9.26 19.13 -15.98
C ASN A 186 -8.15 18.18 -16.46
N ALA A 187 -7.57 17.37 -15.56
CA ALA A 187 -6.50 16.42 -15.87
C ALA A 187 -7.00 14.96 -16.00
N ALA A 188 -8.27 14.71 -15.65
CA ALA A 188 -8.95 13.43 -15.76
C ALA A 188 -9.68 13.29 -17.10
#